data_AF-D8K554-F1
#
_entry.id   AF-D8K554-F1
#
_cell.length_a   1.000
_cell.length_b   1.000
_cell.length_c   1.000
_cell.angle_alpha   90.00
_cell.angle_beta   90.00
_cell.angle_gamma   90.00
#
_symmetry.space_group_name_H-M   'P 1'
#
loop_
_entity.id
_entity.type
_entity.pdbx_description
1 polymer ?
#
loop_
_entity_poly.entity_id
_entity_poly.type
_entity_poly.pdbx_seq_one_letter_code
_entity_poly.pdbx_strand_id
1 'polypeptide(L)'
;MARLTVEDCVDNINNRFLLVLAAAKRARQLAMGATPTVPWDNDKPTVVALREIAEGHIDVGVMDTASAREHAEESHVSEEEVREES
;
A
#
# COMPACT_ATOMS: atom_id res chain seq x y z
N MET A 1 11.06 -6.50 16.19
CA MET A 1 11.23 -5.29 15.37
C MET A 1 12.45 -5.50 14.50
N ALA A 2 12.21 -5.88 13.25
CA ALA A 2 13.30 -6.09 12.30
C ALA A 2 14.08 -4.78 12.09
N ARG A 3 15.40 -4.88 11.98
CA ARG A 3 16.25 -3.78 11.54
C ARG A 3 16.13 -3.70 10.03
N LEU A 4 15.44 -2.69 9.53
CA LEU A 4 15.28 -2.41 8.11
C LEU A 4 15.76 -0.98 7.85
N THR A 5 16.53 -0.76 6.79
CA THR A 5 16.95 0.59 6.41
C THR A 5 16.37 0.98 5.06
N VAL A 6 16.40 2.27 4.73
CA VAL A 6 15.78 2.78 3.50
C VAL A 6 16.59 2.37 2.28
N GLU A 7 17.89 2.19 2.46
CA GLU A 7 18.83 1.74 1.44
C GLU A 7 18.40 0.41 0.83
N ASP A 8 17.94 -0.55 1.65
CA ASP A 8 17.43 -1.85 1.20
C ASP A 8 16.22 -1.73 0.25
N CYS A 9 15.46 -0.65 0.36
CA CYS A 9 14.26 -0.43 -0.46
C CYS A 9 14.54 0.35 -1.75
N VAL A 10 15.59 1.19 -1.76
CA VAL A 10 15.92 2.06 -2.91
C VAL A 10 16.49 1.26 -4.08
N ASP A 11 17.11 0.11 -3.82
CA ASP A 11 17.57 -0.82 -4.86
C ASP A 11 16.43 -1.33 -5.74
N ASN A 12 15.21 -1.44 -5.19
CA ASN A 12 14.01 -1.84 -5.93
C ASN A 12 13.24 -0.62 -6.47
N ILE A 13 13.10 0.44 -5.68
CA ILE A 13 12.41 1.67 -6.08
C ILE A 13 13.36 2.87 -5.95
N ASN A 14 14.01 3.22 -7.07
CA ASN A 14 15.01 4.29 -7.15
C ASN A 14 14.47 5.69 -6.77
N ASN A 15 13.16 5.90 -6.85
CA ASN A 15 12.55 7.18 -6.47
C ASN A 15 11.98 7.10 -5.05
N ARG A 16 12.61 7.85 -4.14
CA ARG A 16 12.24 7.89 -2.71
C ARG A 16 10.81 8.36 -2.45
N PHE A 17 10.25 9.25 -3.29
CA PHE A 17 8.86 9.67 -3.15
C PHE A 17 7.90 8.56 -3.56
N LEU A 18 8.19 7.87 -4.67
CA LEU A 18 7.39 6.73 -5.11
C LEU A 18 7.49 5.57 -4.12
N LEU A 19 8.67 5.33 -3.53
CA LEU A 19 8.86 4.36 -2.47
C LEU A 19 7.92 4.64 -1.29
N VAL A 20 7.86 5.89 -0.81
CA VAL A 20 6.97 6.27 0.29
C VAL A 20 5.51 6.05 -0.07
N LEU A 21 5.09 6.41 -1.28
CA LEU A 21 3.71 6.23 -1.74
C LEU A 21 3.34 4.74 -1.87
N ALA A 22 4.23 3.93 -2.46
CA ALA A 22 4.06 2.49 -2.61
C ALA A 22 3.97 1.80 -1.24
N ALA A 23 4.92 2.10 -0.34
CA ALA A 23 4.92 1.56 1.01
C ALA A 23 3.66 1.95 1.80
N ALA A 24 3.20 3.20 1.70
CA ALA A 24 1.99 3.67 2.38
C ALA A 24 0.73 2.96 1.87
N LYS A 25 0.58 2.84 0.55
CA LYS A 25 -0.55 2.14 -0.06
C LYS A 25 -0.54 0.65 0.31
N ARG A 26 0.62 -0.01 0.24
CA ARG A 26 0.75 -1.43 0.60
C ARG A 26 0.49 -1.67 2.08
N ALA A 27 0.99 -0.81 2.96
CA ALA A 27 0.74 -0.88 4.39
C ALA A 27 -0.76 -0.77 4.72
N ARG A 28 -1.51 0.06 3.97
CA ARG A 28 -2.97 0.16 4.11
C ARG A 28 -3.66 -1.15 3.72
N GLN A 29 -3.27 -1.76 2.60
CA GLN A 29 -3.79 -3.07 2.19
C GLN A 29 -3.56 -4.13 3.28
N LEU A 30 -2.34 -4.20 3.82
CA LEU A 30 -2.00 -5.12 4.91
C LEU A 30 -2.83 -4.83 6.17
N ALA A 31 -3.06 -3.56 6.50
CA ALA A 31 -3.92 -3.19 7.62
C ALA A 31 -5.40 -3.56 7.40
N MET A 32 -5.86 -3.62 6.15
CA MET A 32 -7.19 -4.08 5.75
C MET A 32 -7.30 -5.61 5.65
N GLY A 33 -6.23 -6.35 5.99
CA GLY A 33 -6.23 -7.82 6.01
C GLY A 33 -5.73 -8.47 4.71
N ALA A 34 -5.09 -7.72 3.81
CA ALA A 34 -4.43 -8.32 2.65
C ALA A 34 -3.33 -9.30 3.09
N THR A 35 -3.16 -10.38 2.32
CA THR A 35 -2.15 -11.40 2.62
C THR A 35 -0.74 -10.83 2.44
N PRO A 36 0.13 -10.95 3.46
CA PRO A 36 1.53 -10.58 3.34
C PRO A 36 2.30 -11.62 2.50
N THR A 37 3.28 -11.15 1.75
CA THR A 37 4.20 -11.99 0.95
C THR A 37 5.46 -12.38 1.74
N VAL A 38 5.70 -11.73 2.87
CA VAL A 38 6.79 -12.01 3.81
C VAL A 38 6.24 -12.40 5.18
N PRO A 39 6.98 -13.17 6.00
CA PRO A 39 6.54 -13.55 7.35
C PRO A 39 6.24 -12.34 8.24
N TRP A 40 5.12 -12.40 8.95
CA TRP A 40 4.70 -11.34 9.87
C TRP A 40 5.35 -11.54 11.25
N ASP A 41 6.49 -10.89 11.49
CA ASP A 41 7.28 -11.05 12.73
C ASP A 41 6.93 -10.02 13.81
N ASN A 42 5.64 -9.88 14.15
CA ASN A 42 5.09 -8.84 15.06
C ASN A 42 5.45 -7.39 14.66
N ASP A 43 5.77 -7.16 13.39
CA ASP A 43 6.07 -5.84 12.88
C ASP A 43 4.78 -5.08 12.53
N LYS A 44 4.85 -3.74 12.46
CA LYS A 44 3.73 -2.91 11.98
C LYS A 44 3.53 -3.13 10.48
N PRO A 45 2.30 -2.95 9.94
CA PRO A 45 2.03 -3.09 8.51
C PRO A 45 2.98 -2.28 7.61
N THR A 46 3.43 -1.11 8.07
CA THR A 46 4.40 -0.27 7.36
C THR A 46 5.78 -0.92 7.23
N VAL A 47 6.24 -1.60 8.27
CA VAL A 47 7.53 -2.30 8.27
C VAL A 47 7.44 -3.56 7.41
N VAL A 48 6.33 -4.28 7.48
CA VAL A 48 6.09 -5.45 6.60
C VAL A 48 6.07 -5.00 5.14
N ALA A 49 5.35 -3.94 4.80
CA ALA A 49 5.32 -3.39 3.43
C ALA A 49 6.71 -3.01 2.90
N LEU A 50 7.54 -2.35 3.72
CA LEU A 50 8.90 -2.02 3.33
C LEU A 50 9.80 -3.25 3.16
N ARG A 51 9.60 -4.31 3.96
CA ARG A 51 10.29 -5.61 3.77
C ARG A 51 9.87 -6.28 2.46
N GLU A 52 8.58 -6.26 2.13
CA GLU A 52 8.10 -6.79 0.84
C GLU A 52 8.70 -6.03 -0.35
N ILE A 53 8.88 -4.71 -0.23
CA ILE A 53 9.55 -3.89 -1.25
C ILE A 53 11.05 -4.21 -1.31
N ALA A 54 11.73 -4.36 -0.17
CA ALA A 54 13.15 -4.73 -0.12
C ALA A 54 13.43 -6.11 -0.73
N GLU A 55 12.51 -7.07 -0.55
CA GLU A 55 12.59 -8.40 -1.18
C GLU A 55 12.14 -8.39 -2.66
N GLY A 56 11.67 -7.26 -3.19
CA GLY A 56 11.24 -7.12 -4.59
C GLY A 56 9.89 -7.75 -4.90
N HIS A 57 9.09 -8.10 -3.89
CA HIS A 57 7.74 -8.66 -4.08
C HIS A 57 6.71 -7.58 -4.46
N ILE A 58 6.99 -6.31 -4.13
CA ILE A 58 6.12 -5.16 -4.41
C ILE A 58 6.92 -4.09 -5.15
N ASP A 59 6.43 -3.69 -6.32
CA ASP A 59 6.94 -2.57 -7.11
C ASP A 59 5.79 -1.69 -7.59
N VAL A 60 6.09 -0.44 -7.95
CA VAL A 60 5.14 0.58 -8.41
C VAL A 60 4.25 0.06 -9.54
N GLY A 61 4.81 -0.67 -10.51
CA GLY A 61 4.04 -1.24 -11.62
C GLY A 61 3.01 -2.29 -11.20
N VAL A 62 3.27 -3.05 -10.14
CA VAL A 62 2.32 -4.05 -9.60
C VAL A 62 1.13 -3.36 -8.92
N MET A 63 1.34 -2.16 -8.39
CA MET A 63 0.32 -1.46 -7.61
C MET A 63 -0.69 -0.67 -8.44
N ASP A 64 -0.33 -0.22 -9.64
CA ASP A 64 -1.20 0.60 -10.50
C ASP A 64 -2.41 -0.18 -11.05
N THR A 65 -2.29 -1.49 -11.21
CA THR A 65 -3.38 -2.33 -11.74
C THR A 65 -4.56 -2.46 -10.76
N ALA A 66 -4.33 -2.30 -9.46
CA ALA A 66 -5.36 -2.45 -8.42
C ALA A 66 -6.15 -1.16 -8.13
N SER A 67 -5.53 0.03 -8.17
CA SER A 67 -6.17 1.27 -7.66
C SER A 67 -7.19 1.93 -8.59
N ALA A 68 -7.14 1.69 -9.90
CA ALA A 68 -8.08 2.31 -10.82
C ALA A 68 -9.53 1.81 -10.60
N ARG A 69 -9.69 0.58 -10.09
CA ARG A 69 -11.00 0.00 -9.75
C ARG A 69 -11.48 0.44 -8.37
N GLU A 70 -10.60 0.41 -7.36
CA GLU A 70 -10.96 0.71 -5.97
C GLU A 70 -11.38 2.19 -5.76
N HIS A 71 -10.68 3.16 -6.36
CA HIS A 71 -11.07 4.58 -6.24
C HIS A 71 -12.38 4.92 -6.98
N ALA A 72 -12.70 4.19 -8.04
CA ALA A 72 -13.95 4.37 -8.78
C ALA A 72 -15.16 3.86 -7.96
N GLU A 73 -14.97 2.83 -7.14
CA GLU A 73 -16.02 2.23 -6.30
C GLU A 73 -16.31 3.04 -5.03
N GLU A 74 -15.30 3.65 -4.39
CA GLU A 74 -15.49 4.48 -3.18
C GLU A 74 -16.20 5.83 -3.44
N SER A 75 -16.37 6.25 -4.70
CA SER A 75 -16.95 7.56 -5.05
C SER A 75 -18.45 7.53 -5.37
N HIS A 76 -19.17 6.44 -5.06
CA HIS A 76 -20.62 6.37 -5.23
C HIS A 76 -21.33 7.22 -4.15
N VAL A 77 -21.49 8.52 -4.42
CA VAL A 77 -22.51 9.35 -3.74
C VAL A 77 -23.87 8.78 -4.14
N SER A 78 -24.64 8.30 -3.18
CA SER A 78 -25.97 7.76 -3.46
C SER A 78 -26.93 8.93 -3.78
N GLU A 79 -27.85 8.75 -4.74
CA GLU A 79 -28.88 9.76 -5.05
C GLU A 79 -29.77 10.09 -3.83
N GLU A 80 -29.76 9.25 -2.80
CA GLU A 80 -30.51 9.40 -1.56
C GLU A 80 -29.90 10.49 -0.65
N GLU A 81 -28.57 10.61 -0.58
CA GLU A 81 -27.86 11.65 0.18
C GLU A 81 -28.07 13.04 -0.40
N VAL A 82 -28.25 13.16 -1.72
CA VAL A 82 -28.50 14.45 -2.40
C VAL A 82 -29.89 15.01 -2.05
N ARG A 83 -30.86 14.15 -1.73
CA ARG A 83 -32.26 14.56 -1.51
C ARG A 83 -32.55 14.97 -0.06
N GLU A 84 -31.74 14.55 0.90
CA GLU A 84 -31.89 14.95 2.32
C GLU A 84 -31.38 16.36 2.62
N GLU A 85 -30.59 16.97 1.74
CA GLU A 85 -30.08 18.35 1.90
C GLU A 85 -30.94 19.44 1.22
N SER A 86 -32.17 19.15 0.75
CA SER A 86 -33.08 20.13 0.11
C SER A 86 -34.37 20.38 0.88
#